data_AF-B1KE74-F1
#
_entry.id   AF-B1KE74-F1
#
_cell.length_a   1.000
_cell.length_b   1.000
_cell.length_c   1.000
_cell.angle_alpha   90.00
_cell.angle_beta   90.00
_cell.angle_gamma   90.00
#
_symmetry.space_group_name_H-M   'P 1'
#
loop_
_entity.id
_entity.type
_entity.pdbx_description
1 polymer ?
#
loop_
_entity_poly.entity_id
_entity_poly.type
_entity_poly.pdbx_seq_one_letter_code
_entity_poly.pdbx_strand_id
1 'polypeptide(L)'
;MNIKDEFCAEIRVAIGQCYELGYRPTRFEEMIAISHPVDVAKSFVISGDFQSGFKQLKKLGKLHLTVEGIMVTPKYATLFTKSELAAAKWRLDNV
;
A
#
# COMPACT_ATOMS: atom_id res chain seq x y z
N MET A 1 -20.28 -3.83 -4.29
CA MET A 1 -18.85 -4.10 -4.50
C MET A 1 -18.32 -4.84 -3.28
N ASN A 2 -17.38 -5.75 -3.44
CA ASN A 2 -16.72 -6.38 -2.29
C ASN A 2 -15.62 -5.44 -1.76
N ILE A 3 -15.30 -5.51 -0.48
CA ILE A 3 -14.28 -4.69 0.16
C ILE A 3 -12.88 -4.89 -0.45
N LYS A 4 -12.63 -6.06 -1.07
CA LYS A 4 -11.44 -6.32 -1.89
C LYS A 4 -11.37 -5.42 -3.13
N ASP A 5 -12.48 -5.25 -3.85
CA ASP A 5 -12.55 -4.40 -5.04
C ASP A 5 -12.42 -2.93 -4.66
N GLU A 6 -12.99 -2.54 -3.53
CA GLU A 6 -12.85 -1.19 -2.98
C GLU A 6 -11.41 -0.88 -2.56
N PHE A 7 -10.68 -1.87 -2.03
CA PHE A 7 -9.24 -1.73 -1.77
C PHE A 7 -8.46 -1.56 -3.08
N CYS A 8 -8.79 -2.34 -4.11
CA CYS A 8 -8.17 -2.22 -5.43
C CYS A 8 -8.41 -0.82 -6.04
N ALA A 9 -9.64 -0.30 -5.94
CA ALA A 9 -9.98 1.04 -6.39
C ALA A 9 -9.19 2.11 -5.63
N GLU A 10 -9.11 2.01 -4.30
CA GLU A 10 -8.35 2.95 -3.46
C GLU A 10 -6.87 2.97 -3.82
N ILE A 11 -6.27 1.79 -4.04
CA ILE A 11 -4.88 1.67 -4.48
C ILE A 11 -4.65 2.36 -5.82
N ARG A 12 -5.57 2.22 -6.78
CA ARG A 12 -5.46 2.89 -8.09
C ARG A 12 -5.59 4.41 -7.95
N VAL A 13 -6.45 4.90 -7.07
CA VAL A 13 -6.55 6.33 -6.74
C VAL A 13 -5.24 6.84 -6.14
N ALA A 14 -4.66 6.10 -5.19
CA ALA A 14 -3.38 6.46 -4.57
C ALA A 14 -2.23 6.48 -5.59
N ILE A 15 -2.21 5.53 -6.54
CA ILE A 15 -1.26 5.54 -7.67
C ILE A 15 -1.45 6.80 -8.51
N GLY A 16 -2.68 7.15 -8.89
CA GLY A 16 -2.97 8.40 -9.61
C GLY A 16 -2.46 9.64 -8.87
N GLN A 17 -2.64 9.69 -7.54
CA GLN A 17 -2.10 10.77 -6.72
C GLN A 17 -0.57 10.77 -6.67
N CYS A 18 0.07 9.61 -6.74
CA CYS A 18 1.52 9.55 -6.89
C CYS A 18 1.99 10.21 -8.19
N TYR A 19 1.27 9.99 -9.31
CA TYR A 19 1.58 10.63 -10.59
C TYR A 19 1.51 12.16 -10.50
N GLU A 20 0.48 12.71 -9.86
CA GLU A 20 0.33 14.15 -9.61
C GLU A 20 1.47 14.72 -8.74
N LEU A 21 2.04 13.90 -7.85
CA LEU A 21 3.20 14.24 -7.02
C LEU A 21 4.55 14.05 -7.75
N GLY A 22 4.54 13.66 -9.02
CA GLY A 22 5.74 13.39 -9.81
C GLY A 22 6.44 12.06 -9.46
N TYR A 23 5.80 11.19 -8.68
CA TYR A 23 6.31 9.86 -8.33
C TYR A 23 5.57 8.77 -9.11
N ARG A 24 6.31 7.91 -9.81
CA ARG A 24 5.73 6.85 -10.65
C ARG A 24 6.02 5.47 -10.06
N PRO A 25 5.06 4.81 -9.40
CA PRO A 25 5.26 3.49 -8.79
C PRO A 25 5.14 2.34 -9.81
N THR A 26 5.87 2.41 -10.93
CA THR A 26 5.72 1.49 -12.08
C THR A 26 5.85 0.02 -11.70
N ARG A 27 6.84 -0.34 -10.88
CA ARG A 27 7.07 -1.72 -10.47
C ARG A 27 5.95 -2.25 -9.55
N PHE A 28 5.27 -1.38 -8.81
CA PHE A 28 4.09 -1.76 -8.02
C PHE A 28 2.87 -1.96 -8.93
N GLU A 29 2.69 -1.10 -9.94
CA GLU A 29 1.66 -1.25 -10.97
C GLU A 29 1.78 -2.59 -11.71
N GLU A 30 3.00 -2.98 -12.09
CA GLU A 30 3.28 -4.28 -12.69
C GLU A 30 2.85 -5.45 -11.78
N MET A 31 3.14 -5.36 -10.47
CA MET A 31 2.75 -6.39 -9.52
C MET A 31 1.23 -6.53 -9.40
N ILE A 32 0.50 -5.41 -9.32
CA ILE A 32 -0.97 -5.44 -9.20
C ILE A 32 -1.68 -5.77 -10.52
N ALA A 33 -0.97 -5.70 -11.66
CA ALA A 33 -1.47 -6.19 -12.94
C ALA A 33 -1.43 -7.72 -13.02
N ILE A 34 -0.47 -8.35 -12.32
CA ILE A 34 -0.29 -9.81 -12.30
C ILE A 34 -1.10 -10.45 -11.15
N SER A 35 -1.18 -9.79 -10.00
CA SER A 35 -1.79 -10.31 -8.78
C SER A 35 -2.73 -9.29 -8.15
N HIS A 36 -3.73 -9.75 -7.40
CA HIS A 36 -4.66 -8.82 -6.77
C HIS A 36 -3.93 -7.91 -5.75
N PRO A 37 -4.24 -6.60 -5.66
CA PRO A 37 -3.52 -5.66 -4.77
C PRO A 37 -3.46 -6.09 -3.31
N VAL A 38 -4.48 -6.80 -2.83
CA VAL A 38 -4.51 -7.36 -1.47
C VAL A 38 -3.41 -8.39 -1.26
N ASP A 39 -3.19 -9.30 -2.21
CA ASP A 39 -2.17 -10.35 -2.09
C ASP A 39 -0.76 -9.78 -2.26
N VAL A 40 -0.62 -8.79 -3.13
CA VAL A 40 0.60 -7.98 -3.25
C VAL A 40 0.90 -7.28 -1.92
N ALA A 41 -0.08 -6.60 -1.33
CA ALA A 41 0.08 -5.88 -0.06
C ALA A 41 0.52 -6.80 1.09
N LYS A 42 -0.08 -7.99 1.20
CA LYS A 42 0.32 -9.02 2.18
C LYS A 42 1.78 -9.42 2.02
N SER A 43 2.16 -9.77 0.80
CA SER A 43 3.53 -10.19 0.49
C SER A 43 4.52 -9.06 0.76
N PHE A 44 4.13 -7.82 0.45
CA PHE A 44 4.92 -6.62 0.59
C PHE A 44 5.27 -6.28 2.05
N VAL A 45 4.27 -6.31 2.94
CA VAL A 45 4.49 -6.06 4.38
C VAL A 45 5.23 -7.21 5.07
N ILE A 46 5.34 -8.37 4.45
CA ILE A 46 6.14 -9.47 4.99
C ILE A 46 7.58 -9.38 4.49
N SER A 47 7.79 -9.26 3.17
CA SER A 47 9.14 -9.27 2.61
C SER A 47 9.92 -7.99 2.88
N GLY A 48 9.26 -6.82 2.88
CA GLY A 48 9.93 -5.53 3.01
C GLY A 48 10.83 -5.15 1.82
N ASP A 49 10.73 -5.86 0.68
CA ASP A 49 11.62 -5.70 -0.47
C ASP A 49 11.49 -4.35 -1.22
N PHE A 50 10.55 -3.50 -0.81
CA PHE A 50 10.17 -2.31 -1.58
C PHE A 50 10.00 -1.06 -0.72
N GLN A 51 10.99 -0.82 0.14
CA GLN A 51 11.04 0.39 0.95
C GLN A 51 11.27 1.67 0.12
N SER A 52 11.66 1.59 -1.16
CA SER A 52 11.98 2.77 -1.97
C SER A 52 10.77 3.67 -2.21
N GLY A 53 9.63 3.10 -2.62
CA GLY A 53 8.38 3.86 -2.82
C GLY A 53 7.82 4.40 -1.51
N PHE A 54 7.89 3.59 -0.45
CA PHE A 54 7.51 3.99 0.90
C PHE A 54 8.32 5.20 1.39
N LYS A 55 9.66 5.14 1.30
CA LYS A 55 10.55 6.24 1.71
C LYS A 55 10.30 7.52 0.91
N GLN A 56 9.98 7.40 -0.38
CA GLN A 56 9.63 8.54 -1.22
C GLN A 56 8.34 9.22 -0.74
N LEU A 57 7.27 8.44 -0.52
CA LEU A 57 6.00 8.95 -0.01
C LEU A 57 6.12 9.50 1.42
N LYS A 58 6.97 8.90 2.26
CA LYS A 58 7.31 9.41 3.60
C LYS A 58 7.95 10.79 3.53
N LYS A 59 8.94 10.99 2.66
CA LYS A 59 9.58 12.30 2.44
C LYS A 59 8.58 13.37 1.99
N LEU A 60 7.55 12.98 1.26
CA LEU A 60 6.48 13.87 0.81
C LEU A 60 5.37 14.07 1.87
N GLY A 61 5.45 13.41 3.03
CA GLY A 61 4.39 13.45 4.05
C GLY A 61 3.10 12.75 3.64
N LYS A 62 3.16 11.85 2.64
CA LYS A 62 2.01 11.19 2.01
C LYS A 62 1.93 9.71 2.39
N LEU A 63 2.17 9.39 3.67
CA LEU A 63 2.08 8.01 4.18
C LEU A 63 0.68 7.39 4.01
N HIS A 64 -0.38 8.20 3.98
CA HIS A 64 -1.73 7.71 3.71
C HIS A 64 -1.92 7.14 2.28
N LEU A 65 -1.04 7.49 1.34
CA LEU A 65 -1.03 6.95 -0.03
C LEU A 65 -0.23 5.65 -0.15
N THR A 66 0.50 5.28 0.90
CA THR A 66 1.23 4.01 0.91
C THR A 66 0.27 2.84 1.08
N VAL A 67 0.70 1.68 0.62
CA VAL A 67 -0.05 0.43 0.81
C VAL A 67 -0.28 0.19 2.30
N GLU A 68 0.74 0.40 3.13
CA GLU A 68 0.67 0.28 4.59
C GLU A 68 -0.38 1.22 5.20
N GLY A 69 -0.41 2.48 4.76
CA GLY A 69 -1.40 3.47 5.20
C GLY A 69 -2.84 3.06 4.86
N ILE A 70 -3.04 2.54 3.65
CA ILE A 70 -4.36 2.06 3.22
C ILE A 70 -4.74 0.79 3.99
N MET A 71 -3.81 -0.15 4.20
CA MET A 71 -4.05 -1.39 4.94
C MET A 71 -4.54 -1.14 6.38
N VAL A 72 -3.98 -0.15 7.08
CA VAL A 72 -4.34 0.14 8.47
C VAL A 72 -5.66 0.90 8.62
N THR A 73 -6.27 1.33 7.52
CA THR A 73 -7.58 1.97 7.53
C THR A 73 -8.63 0.99 8.07
N PRO A 74 -9.48 1.38 9.04
CA PRO A 74 -10.43 0.46 9.70
C PRO A 74 -11.30 -0.35 8.74
N LYS A 75 -11.66 0.26 7.61
CA LYS A 75 -12.39 -0.39 6.52
C LYS A 75 -11.62 -1.60 5.98
N TYR A 76 -10.40 -1.38 5.50
CA TYR A 76 -9.60 -2.41 4.83
C TYR A 76 -8.87 -3.34 5.79
N ALA A 77 -8.71 -2.96 7.05
CA ALA A 77 -8.05 -3.78 8.06
C ALA A 77 -8.64 -5.21 8.17
N THR A 78 -9.94 -5.36 7.88
CA THR A 78 -10.63 -6.67 7.88
C THR A 78 -10.13 -7.65 6.80
N LEU A 79 -9.43 -7.17 5.77
CA LEU A 79 -8.83 -7.99 4.71
C LEU A 79 -7.51 -8.66 5.11
N PHE A 80 -6.93 -8.20 6.22
CA PHE A 80 -5.57 -8.53 6.64
C PHE A 80 -5.58 -9.16 8.03
N THR A 81 -4.57 -9.96 8.30
CA THR A 81 -4.34 -10.55 9.62
C THR A 81 -3.75 -9.53 10.58
N LYS A 82 -3.88 -9.78 11.88
CA LYS A 82 -3.29 -8.91 12.92
C LYS A 82 -1.78 -8.75 12.73
N SER A 83 -1.06 -9.80 12.32
CA SER A 83 0.38 -9.77 12.08
C SER A 83 0.75 -8.88 10.90
N GLU A 84 -0.01 -8.97 9.80
CA GLU A 84 0.18 -8.11 8.61
C GLU A 84 -0.08 -6.64 8.95
N LEU A 85 -1.15 -6.34 9.69
CA LEU A 85 -1.46 -4.99 10.15
C LEU A 85 -0.43 -4.45 11.14
N ALA A 86 0.09 -5.28 12.04
CA ALA A 86 1.16 -4.89 12.94
C ALA A 86 2.44 -4.55 12.16
N ALA A 87 2.78 -5.35 11.14
CA ALA A 87 3.92 -5.09 10.27
C ALA A 87 3.76 -3.80 9.44
N ALA A 88 2.55 -3.51 8.97
CA ALA A 88 2.21 -2.26 8.28
C ALA A 88 2.35 -1.05 9.22
N LYS A 89 1.77 -1.11 10.41
CA LYS A 89 1.88 -0.06 11.44
C LYS A 89 3.33 0.19 11.84
N TRP A 90 4.07 -0.87 12.11
CA TRP A 90 5.48 -0.76 12.48
C TRP A 90 6.29 -0.03 11.40
N ARG A 91 6.03 -0.30 10.12
CA ARG A 91 6.68 0.42 9.01
C ARG A 91 6.32 1.90 8.96
N LEU A 92 5.03 2.24 9.16
CA LEU A 92 4.58 3.63 9.21
C LEU A 92 5.33 4.45 10.27
N ASP A 93 5.63 3.82 11.40
CA ASP A 93 6.29 4.49 12.53
C ASP A 93 7.83 4.44 12.49
N ASN A 94 8.44 3.37 11.94
CA ASN A 94 9.88 3.07 12.11
C ASN A 94 10.74 3.14 10.83
N VAL A 95 10.16 3.06 9.64
CA VAL A 95 10.88 3.22 8.35
C VAL A 95 10.77 4.66 7.92
#